data_AF-A0A915P1X9-F1
#
_entry.id   AF-A0A915P1X9-F1
#
_cell.length_a   1.000
_cell.length_b   1.000
_cell.length_c   1.000
_cell.angle_alpha   90.00
_cell.angle_beta   90.00
_cell.angle_gamma   90.00
#
_symmetry.space_group_name_H-M   'P 1'
#
loop_
_entity.id
_entity.type
_entity.pdbx_description
1 polymer ?
#
loop_
_entity_poly.entity_id
_entity_poly.type
_entity_poly.pdbx_seq_one_letter_code
_entity_poly.pdbx_strand_id
1 'polypeptide(L)'
;MEQAQSLLLNELAFVRCPDPQKNIFIYEWLKYLDRILTLTKKSDLKNSQQKLVEQLNARIVPNGCSHPTRLLLGRCIAKLFSVADASHLFETINLCNDALKDPSVLLQVKLTALSVLGEMFEYLGRMVGRSYEETFQSLAKWLKSAEVFL
;
A
#
# COMPACT_ATOMS: atom_id res chain seq x y z
N MET A 1 -10.90 30.51 -1.41
CA MET A 1 -10.77 29.50 -0.33
C MET A 1 -9.82 28.45 -0.84
N GLU A 2 -8.55 28.56 -0.45
CA GLU A 2 -7.53 27.55 -0.76
C GLU A 2 -7.87 26.31 0.06
N GLN A 3 -8.55 25.34 -0.55
CA GLN A 3 -8.58 24.00 0.03
C GLN A 3 -7.14 23.52 0.01
N ALA A 4 -6.45 23.63 1.15
CA ALA A 4 -5.26 22.84 1.41
C ALA A 4 -5.64 21.40 1.06
N GLN A 5 -5.17 20.89 -0.08
CA GLN A 5 -5.48 19.54 -0.52
C GLN A 5 -4.76 18.60 0.46
N SER A 6 -5.50 18.18 1.49
CA SER A 6 -5.01 17.27 2.51
C SER A 6 -4.45 16.01 1.85
N LEU A 7 -3.31 15.53 2.36
CA LEU A 7 -2.73 14.24 1.93
C LEU A 7 -3.67 13.08 2.28
N LEU A 8 -4.49 13.24 3.32
CA LEU A 8 -5.37 12.20 3.82
C LEU A 8 -6.59 12.02 2.91
N LEU A 9 -6.99 10.76 2.74
CA LEU A 9 -8.24 10.40 2.09
C LEU A 9 -9.40 11.04 2.88
N ASN A 10 -10.32 11.68 2.18
CA ASN A 10 -11.57 12.15 2.79
C ASN A 10 -12.49 10.95 3.04
N GLU A 11 -12.40 10.37 4.23
CA GLU A 11 -13.15 9.16 4.62
C GLU A 11 -14.67 9.36 4.58
N LEU A 12 -15.15 10.56 4.94
CA LEU A 12 -16.58 10.88 4.90
C LEU A 12 -17.09 10.90 3.45
N ALA A 13 -16.33 11.48 2.52
CA ALA A 13 -16.66 11.47 1.11
C ALA A 13 -16.55 10.05 0.52
N PHE A 14 -15.54 9.28 0.94
CA PHE A 14 -15.34 7.91 0.50
C PHE A 14 -16.48 6.97 0.92
N VAL A 15 -16.96 7.10 2.17
CA VAL A 15 -18.10 6.29 2.67
C VAL A 15 -19.40 6.64 1.96
N ARG A 16 -19.61 7.92 1.61
CA ARG A 16 -20.78 8.38 0.85
C ARG A 16 -20.71 8.06 -0.65
N CYS A 17 -19.53 7.69 -1.14
CA CYS A 17 -19.30 7.36 -2.54
C CYS A 17 -19.98 6.02 -2.88
N PRO A 18 -20.75 5.94 -3.99
CA PRO A 18 -21.35 4.68 -4.40
C PRO A 18 -20.26 3.65 -4.75
N ASP A 19 -20.50 2.39 -4.42
CA ASP A 19 -19.54 1.29 -4.60
C ASP A 19 -18.82 1.23 -5.96
N PRO A 20 -19.50 1.40 -7.12
CA PRO A 20 -18.81 1.41 -8.42
C PRO A 20 -17.79 2.54 -8.57
N GLN A 21 -17.96 3.65 -7.84
CA GLN A 21 -17.07 4.81 -7.91
C GLN A 21 -15.95 4.77 -6.86
N LYS A 22 -16.06 3.93 -5.81
CA LYS A 22 -15.04 3.84 -4.75
C LYS A 22 -13.64 3.53 -5.29
N ASN A 23 -13.54 2.64 -6.28
CA ASN A 23 -12.26 2.31 -6.92
C ASN A 23 -11.65 3.53 -7.62
N ILE A 24 -12.46 4.33 -8.32
CA ILE A 24 -12.03 5.56 -8.99
C ILE A 24 -11.59 6.60 -7.95
N PHE A 25 -12.34 6.71 -6.85
CA PHE A 25 -12.05 7.63 -5.76
C PHE A 25 -10.68 7.34 -5.13
N ILE A 26 -10.38 6.07 -4.82
CA ILE A 26 -9.06 5.67 -4.32
C ILE A 26 -7.98 5.93 -5.36
N TYR A 27 -8.22 5.61 -6.62
CA TYR A 27 -7.24 5.80 -7.68
C TYR A 27 -6.86 7.29 -7.86
N GLU A 28 -7.83 8.20 -7.88
CA GLU A 28 -7.56 9.64 -8.00
C GLU A 28 -6.85 10.20 -6.76
N TRP A 29 -7.19 9.74 -5.56
CA TRP A 29 -6.47 10.09 -4.34
C TRP A 29 -5.01 9.62 -4.39
N LEU A 30 -4.77 8.36 -4.80
CA LEU A 30 -3.42 7.81 -4.94
C LEU A 30 -2.62 8.53 -6.03
N LYS A 31 -3.24 8.95 -7.14
CA LYS A 31 -2.57 9.74 -8.18
C LYS A 31 -2.12 11.09 -7.66
N TYR A 32 -2.98 11.75 -6.90
CA TYR A 32 -2.63 13.00 -6.23
C TYR A 32 -1.47 12.79 -5.26
N LEU A 33 -1.52 11.74 -4.42
CA LEU A 33 -0.46 11.41 -3.49
C LEU A 33 0.87 11.11 -4.18
N ASP A 34 0.88 10.32 -5.24
CA ASP A 34 2.09 9.98 -5.99
C ASP A 34 2.83 11.25 -6.48
N ARG A 35 2.07 12.24 -6.95
CA ARG A 35 2.59 13.54 -7.39
C ARG A 35 3.10 14.36 -6.21
N ILE A 36 2.31 14.51 -5.15
CA ILE A 36 2.65 15.39 -4.03
C ILE A 36 3.76 14.82 -3.15
N LEU A 37 3.79 13.50 -2.89
CA LEU A 37 4.83 12.86 -2.09
C LEU A 37 6.23 13.06 -2.69
N THR A 38 6.33 13.18 -4.01
CA THR A 38 7.59 13.50 -4.70
C THR A 38 8.14 14.90 -4.34
N LEU A 39 7.25 15.82 -3.97
CA LEU A 39 7.58 17.20 -3.61
C LEU A 39 7.57 17.45 -2.09
N THR A 40 7.12 16.45 -1.31
CA THR A 40 6.87 16.56 0.13
C THR A 40 8.16 16.42 0.92
N LYS A 41 8.35 17.25 1.95
CA LYS A 41 9.47 17.11 2.90
C LYS A 41 8.99 16.43 4.18
N LYS A 42 9.92 15.88 4.94
CA LYS A 42 9.62 15.23 6.23
C LYS A 42 8.80 16.11 7.18
N SER A 43 9.03 17.43 7.18
CA SER A 43 8.30 18.40 7.99
C SER A 43 6.80 18.46 7.69
N ASP A 44 6.41 18.27 6.42
CA ASP A 44 5.03 18.33 5.97
C ASP A 44 4.20 17.13 6.46
N LEU A 45 4.87 16.03 6.84
CA LEU A 45 4.23 14.79 7.27
C LEU A 45 4.08 14.65 8.79
N LYS A 46 4.66 15.56 9.58
CA LYS A 46 4.83 15.41 11.04
C LYS A 46 3.54 15.04 11.78
N ASN A 47 2.38 15.56 11.36
CA ASN A 47 1.10 15.32 12.01
C ASN A 47 0.16 14.37 11.25
N SER A 48 0.55 13.93 10.07
CA SER A 48 -0.35 13.16 9.17
C SER A 48 0.22 11.81 8.76
N GLN A 49 1.51 11.55 9.01
CA GLN A 49 2.17 10.31 8.61
C GLN A 49 1.43 9.07 9.12
N GLN A 50 1.17 8.97 10.43
CA GLN A 50 0.54 7.79 11.02
C GLN A 50 -0.81 7.50 10.37
N LYS A 51 -1.68 8.50 10.31
CA LYS A 51 -3.00 8.36 9.70
C LYS A 51 -2.93 8.05 8.20
N LEU A 52 -1.94 8.61 7.48
CA LEU A 52 -1.74 8.31 6.06
C LEU A 52 -1.30 6.85 5.86
N VAL A 53 -0.37 6.35 6.69
CA VAL A 53 0.05 4.95 6.66
C VAL A 53 -1.14 4.03 6.94
N GLU A 54 -1.95 4.31 7.96
CA GLU A 54 -3.16 3.54 8.26
C GLU A 54 -4.13 3.49 7.06
N GLN A 55 -4.41 4.65 6.45
CA GLN A 55 -5.31 4.72 5.30
C GLN A 55 -4.78 3.94 4.09
N LEU A 56 -3.48 4.00 3.81
CA LEU A 56 -2.84 3.24 2.73
C LEU A 56 -2.86 1.72 3.03
N ASN A 57 -2.47 1.32 4.24
CA ASN A 57 -2.49 -0.09 4.67
C ASN A 57 -3.92 -0.68 4.62
N ALA A 58 -4.92 0.11 4.98
CA ALA A 58 -6.33 -0.28 4.90
C ALA A 58 -6.84 -0.48 3.46
N ARG A 59 -6.03 -0.22 2.42
CA ARG A 59 -6.36 -0.55 1.02
C ARG A 59 -5.82 -1.92 0.59
N ILE A 60 -4.96 -2.54 1.40
CA ILE A 60 -4.36 -3.85 1.11
C ILE A 60 -5.36 -4.96 1.49
N VAL A 61 -5.92 -4.87 2.70
CA VAL A 61 -6.91 -5.82 3.26
C VAL A 61 -8.21 -5.08 3.64
N PRO A 62 -9.38 -5.73 3.65
CA PRO A 62 -9.65 -7.14 3.28
C PRO A 62 -9.93 -7.38 1.80
N ASN A 63 -10.10 -6.32 0.98
CA ASN A 63 -10.56 -6.47 -0.41
C ASN A 63 -9.44 -6.35 -1.46
N GLY A 64 -8.32 -5.71 -1.09
CA GLY A 64 -7.26 -5.35 -2.04
C GLY A 64 -7.70 -4.31 -3.07
N CYS A 65 -6.84 -4.07 -4.04
CA CYS A 65 -7.02 -3.07 -5.09
C CYS A 65 -7.03 -3.71 -6.49
N SER A 66 -7.67 -3.03 -7.44
CA SER A 66 -7.59 -3.38 -8.86
C SER A 66 -6.16 -3.21 -9.40
N HIS A 67 -5.85 -3.82 -10.55
CA HIS A 67 -4.48 -3.85 -11.11
C HIS A 67 -3.79 -2.47 -11.23
N PRO A 68 -4.39 -1.43 -11.84
CA PRO A 68 -3.73 -0.12 -11.91
C PRO A 68 -3.58 0.54 -10.52
N THR A 69 -4.56 0.33 -9.63
CA THR A 69 -4.59 0.94 -8.30
C THR A 69 -3.57 0.31 -7.35
N ARG A 70 -3.36 -1.01 -7.40
CA ARG A 70 -2.40 -1.69 -6.49
C ARG A 70 -0.94 -1.32 -6.75
N LEU A 71 -0.56 -1.08 -8.01
CA LEU A 71 0.78 -0.60 -8.36
C LEU A 71 1.00 0.81 -7.81
N LEU A 72 0.01 1.70 -8.02
CA LEU A 72 0.06 3.06 -7.54
C LEU A 72 0.06 3.15 -6.00
N LEU A 73 -0.68 2.25 -5.33
CA LEU A 73 -0.68 2.12 -3.87
C LEU A 73 0.72 1.79 -3.35
N GLY A 74 1.37 0.76 -3.93
CA GLY A 74 2.73 0.38 -3.56
C GLY A 74 3.71 1.53 -3.72
N ARG A 75 3.63 2.25 -4.85
CA ARG A 75 4.46 3.43 -5.10
C ARG A 75 4.27 4.53 -4.07
N CYS A 76 3.02 4.83 -3.71
CA CYS A 76 2.71 5.84 -2.70
C CYS A 76 3.26 5.45 -1.32
N ILE A 77 3.11 4.19 -0.92
CA ILE A 77 3.66 3.66 0.34
C ILE A 77 5.19 3.76 0.34
N ALA A 78 5.83 3.34 -0.75
CA ALA A 78 7.28 3.38 -0.87
C ALA A 78 7.83 4.82 -0.87
N LYS A 79 7.22 5.73 -1.63
CA LYS A 79 7.54 7.16 -1.60
C LYS A 79 7.35 7.75 -0.21
N LEU A 80 6.24 7.44 0.47
CA LEU A 80 5.98 7.91 1.82
C LEU A 80 7.13 7.53 2.76
N PHE A 81 7.48 6.24 2.85
CA PHE A 81 8.56 5.79 3.73
C PHE A 81 9.95 6.30 3.34
N SER A 82 10.15 6.74 2.09
CA SER A 82 11.42 7.35 1.68
C SER A 82 11.65 8.74 2.25
N VAL A 83 10.59 9.49 2.56
CA VAL A 83 10.68 10.87 3.11
C VAL A 83 10.26 10.93 4.59
N ALA A 84 9.43 9.98 5.02
CA ALA A 84 8.82 9.94 6.33
C ALA A 84 9.71 9.21 7.36
N ASP A 85 9.23 9.12 8.60
CA ASP A 85 9.84 8.26 9.60
C ASP A 85 9.57 6.76 9.32
N ALA A 86 10.50 5.87 9.65
CA ALA A 86 10.41 4.45 9.33
C ALA A 86 9.67 3.60 10.38
N SER A 87 9.06 4.20 11.42
CA SER A 87 8.45 3.47 12.55
C SER A 87 7.43 2.39 12.15
N HIS A 88 6.68 2.61 11.06
CA HIS A 88 5.65 1.67 10.58
C HIS A 88 6.08 0.88 9.33
N LEU A 89 7.33 1.02 8.87
CA LEU A 89 7.80 0.39 7.63
C LEU A 89 7.68 -1.14 7.71
N PHE A 90 8.18 -1.74 8.79
CA PHE A 90 8.12 -3.20 8.96
C PHE A 90 6.72 -3.71 9.28
N GLU A 91 5.85 -2.88 9.87
CA GLU A 91 4.45 -3.22 10.08
C GLU A 91 3.72 -3.40 8.73
N THR A 92 3.92 -2.47 7.78
CA THR A 92 3.38 -2.61 6.42
C THR A 92 3.91 -3.86 5.70
N ILE A 93 5.22 -4.15 5.81
CA ILE A 93 5.81 -5.37 5.22
C ILE A 93 5.17 -6.62 5.83
N ASN A 94 5.04 -6.66 7.16
CA ASN A 94 4.46 -7.80 7.86
C ASN A 94 3.00 -8.00 7.49
N LEU A 95 2.21 -6.93 7.37
CA LEU A 95 0.83 -6.97 6.87
C LEU A 95 0.76 -7.62 5.48
N CYS A 96 1.64 -7.24 4.56
CA CYS A 96 1.67 -7.83 3.23
C CYS A 96 2.10 -9.30 3.26
N ASN A 97 3.11 -9.65 4.06
CA ASN A 97 3.56 -11.03 4.18
C ASN A 97 2.50 -11.95 4.82
N ASP A 98 1.78 -11.46 5.82
CA ASP A 98 0.67 -12.19 6.45
C ASP A 98 -0.43 -12.50 5.42
N ALA A 99 -0.80 -11.51 4.62
CA ALA A 99 -1.73 -11.70 3.50
C ALA A 99 -1.23 -12.72 2.45
N LEU A 100 0.07 -12.78 2.16
CA LEU A 100 0.61 -13.80 1.24
C LEU A 100 0.51 -15.22 1.82
N LYS A 101 0.76 -15.36 3.13
CA LYS A 101 0.75 -16.64 3.86
C LYS A 101 -0.65 -17.20 4.03
N ASP A 102 -1.64 -16.35 4.30
CA ASP A 102 -3.00 -16.81 4.58
C ASP A 102 -3.65 -17.42 3.32
N PRO A 103 -4.10 -18.69 3.35
CA PRO A 103 -4.76 -19.31 2.20
C PRO A 103 -6.20 -18.83 2.00
N SER A 104 -6.81 -18.17 2.98
CA SER A 104 -8.22 -17.79 3.02
C SER A 104 -8.47 -16.41 2.40
N VAL A 105 -7.45 -15.55 2.31
CA VAL A 105 -7.57 -14.24 1.68
C VAL A 105 -7.79 -14.33 0.17
N LEU A 106 -8.52 -13.35 -0.35
CA LEU A 106 -8.80 -13.23 -1.78
C LEU A 106 -7.51 -13.09 -2.60
N LEU A 107 -7.50 -13.65 -3.81
CA LEU A 107 -6.39 -13.48 -4.76
C LEU A 107 -6.05 -11.99 -4.99
N GLN A 108 -7.06 -11.13 -5.02
CA GLN A 108 -6.87 -9.68 -5.19
C GLN A 108 -6.07 -9.06 -4.04
N VAL A 109 -6.25 -9.52 -2.80
CA VAL A 109 -5.48 -9.09 -1.64
C VAL A 109 -4.02 -9.54 -1.78
N LYS A 110 -3.78 -10.81 -2.14
CA LYS A 110 -2.41 -11.33 -2.34
C LYS A 110 -1.66 -10.59 -3.41
N LEU A 111 -2.31 -10.31 -4.54
CA LEU A 111 -1.71 -9.55 -5.62
C LEU A 111 -1.46 -8.08 -5.22
N THR A 112 -2.32 -7.49 -4.39
CA THR A 112 -2.11 -6.14 -3.86
C THR A 112 -0.92 -6.10 -2.92
N ALA A 113 -0.85 -7.03 -1.97
CA ALA A 113 0.27 -7.19 -1.05
C ALA A 113 1.60 -7.42 -1.80
N LEU A 114 1.60 -8.27 -2.84
CA LEU A 114 2.78 -8.51 -3.67
C LEU A 114 3.23 -7.24 -4.41
N SER A 115 2.29 -6.47 -4.99
CA SER A 115 2.62 -5.19 -5.65
C SER A 115 3.20 -4.17 -4.66
N VAL A 116 2.68 -4.09 -3.44
CA VAL A 116 3.21 -3.20 -2.40
C VAL A 116 4.63 -3.61 -2.00
N LEU A 117 4.86 -4.90 -1.71
CA LEU A 117 6.18 -5.43 -1.38
C LEU A 117 7.20 -5.19 -2.51
N GLY A 118 6.78 -5.40 -3.77
CA GLY A 118 7.62 -5.14 -4.94
C GLY A 118 8.11 -3.68 -5.00
N GLU A 119 7.19 -2.72 -4.94
CA GLU A 119 7.55 -1.29 -4.95
C GLU A 119 8.38 -0.91 -3.72
N MET A 120 8.09 -1.46 -2.54
CA MET A 120 8.89 -1.22 -1.33
C MET A 120 10.32 -1.73 -1.49
N PHE A 121 10.53 -2.94 -2.00
CA PHE A 121 11.87 -3.49 -2.21
C PHE A 121 12.65 -2.74 -3.29
N GLU A 122 11.98 -2.39 -4.39
CA GLU A 122 12.61 -1.65 -5.48
C GLU A 122 13.03 -0.24 -5.04
N TYR A 123 12.15 0.50 -4.36
CA TYR A 123 12.35 1.92 -4.10
C TYR A 123 13.12 2.20 -2.80
N LEU A 124 12.88 1.42 -1.73
CA LEU A 124 13.49 1.66 -0.40
C LEU A 124 14.81 0.91 -0.21
N GLY A 125 15.06 -0.14 -1.00
CA GLY A 125 16.30 -0.91 -1.00
C GLY A 125 16.75 -1.32 0.41
N ARG A 126 17.92 -0.84 0.85
CA ARG A 126 18.51 -1.21 2.15
C ARG A 126 17.64 -0.88 3.37
N MET A 127 16.68 0.04 3.25
CA MET A 127 15.79 0.39 4.38
C MET A 127 14.86 -0.77 4.80
N VAL A 128 14.54 -1.70 3.89
CA VAL A 128 13.70 -2.87 4.19
C VAL A 128 14.50 -4.04 4.77
N GLY A 129 15.80 -3.88 4.99
CA GLY A 129 16.66 -4.90 5.59
C GLY A 129 16.62 -6.24 4.87
N ARG A 130 16.50 -7.32 5.65
CA ARG A 130 16.43 -8.70 5.15
C ARG A 130 15.00 -9.24 5.02
N SER A 131 13.99 -8.37 5.06
CA SER A 131 12.59 -8.79 4.97
C SER A 131 12.25 -9.54 3.68
N TYR A 132 13.05 -9.39 2.62
CA TYR A 132 12.91 -10.15 1.38
C TYR A 132 13.03 -11.67 1.58
N GLU A 133 13.79 -12.15 2.58
CA GLU A 133 13.96 -13.59 2.83
C GLU A 133 12.62 -14.24 3.19
N GLU A 134 11.88 -13.61 4.11
CA GLU A 134 10.55 -14.06 4.52
C GLU A 134 9.52 -13.94 3.38
N THR A 135 9.55 -12.81 2.67
CA THR A 135 8.66 -12.58 1.53
C THR A 135 8.86 -13.61 0.43
N PHE A 136 10.12 -13.92 0.08
CA PHE A 136 10.43 -14.92 -0.93
C PHE A 136 9.94 -16.32 -0.52
N GLN A 137 10.16 -16.70 0.74
CA GLN A 137 9.66 -17.98 1.25
C GLN A 137 8.12 -18.07 1.19
N SER A 138 7.44 -16.98 1.54
CA SER A 138 5.97 -16.91 1.52
C SER A 138 5.43 -16.97 0.08
N LEU A 139 6.05 -16.24 -0.84
CA LEU A 139 5.73 -16.26 -2.27
C LEU A 139 5.96 -17.65 -2.89
N ALA A 140 7.12 -18.27 -2.62
CA ALA A 140 7.45 -19.59 -3.15
C ALA A 140 6.45 -20.66 -2.70
N LYS A 141 6.00 -20.61 -1.44
CA LYS A 141 4.93 -21.48 -0.93
C LYS A 141 3.62 -21.23 -1.65
N TRP A 142 3.22 -19.96 -1.79
CA TRP A 142 1.98 -19.61 -2.47
C TRP A 142 1.97 -20.05 -3.95
N LEU A 143 3.07 -19.85 -4.68
CA LEU A 143 3.21 -20.29 -6.08
C LEU A 143 3.07 -21.81 -6.22
N LYS A 144 3.71 -22.59 -5.35
CA LYS A 144 3.58 -24.06 -5.34
C LYS A 144 2.14 -24.50 -5.10
N SER A 145 1.43 -23.84 -4.18
CA SER A 145 0.02 -24.14 -3.94
C SER A 145 -0.87 -23.78 -5.13
N ALA A 146 -0.52 -22.78 -5.92
CA ALA A 146 -1.29 -22.38 -7.10
C ALA A 146 -1.13 -23.37 -8.27
N GLU A 147 0.05 -23.98 -8.42
CA GLU A 147 0.33 -25.00 -9.46
C GLU A 147 -0.54 -26.26 -9.29
N VAL A 148 -0.91 -26.62 -8.06
CA VAL A 148 -1.77 -27.78 -7.77
C VAL A 148 -3.20 -27.62 -8.34
N PHE A 149 -3.61 -26.40 -8.69
CA PHE A 149 -4.93 -26.10 -9.27
C PHE A 149 -4.92 -25.90 -10.80
N LEU A 150 -3.76 -26.07 -11.45
CA LEU A 150 -3.62 -26.05 -12.91
C LEU A 150 -3.43 -27.47 -13.45
#